data_AF-A0A968JL15-F1
#
_entry.id   AF-A0A968JL15-F1
#
_cell.length_a   1.000
_cell.length_b   1.000
_cell.length_c   1.000
_cell.angle_alpha   90.00
_cell.angle_beta   90.00
_cell.angle_gamma   90.00
#
_symmetry.space_group_name_H-M   'P 1'
#
loop_
_entity.id
_entity.type
_entity.pdbx_description
1 polymer ?
#
loop_
_entity_poly.entity_id
_entity_poly.type
_entity_poly.pdbx_seq_one_letter_code
_entity_poly.pdbx_strand_id
1 'polypeptide(L)'
;MRFLFVFSLFSVFSTSLSGQYADTVSLIQCFEKAEIIHPLNGQKPIYQEISDKRTSNLSKAWLPSFNLEGQATYQSDVVEVDFSKFMPQQSFSFTSPHDQYKIYLSLEQKIYDGGLIKTKKRLKKLGFRLINNR
;
A
#
# COMPACT_ATOMS: atom_id res chain seq x y z
N MET A 1 0.46 76.61 -10.41
CA MET A 1 0.38 75.59 -11.48
C MET A 1 0.77 74.17 -11.04
N ARG A 2 1.81 73.95 -10.21
CA ARG A 2 2.19 72.59 -9.72
C ARG A 2 1.14 71.91 -8.81
N PHE A 3 0.50 72.65 -7.90
CA PHE A 3 -0.53 72.09 -7.00
C PHE A 3 -1.82 71.64 -7.71
N LEU A 4 -2.23 72.32 -8.79
CA LEU A 4 -3.39 71.93 -9.59
C LEU A 4 -3.15 70.62 -10.37
N PHE A 5 -1.92 70.39 -10.83
CA PHE A 5 -1.54 69.13 -11.51
C PHE A 5 -1.54 67.93 -10.56
N VAL A 6 -1.08 68.12 -9.32
CA VAL A 6 -1.07 67.07 -8.28
C VAL A 6 -2.50 66.71 -7.85
N PHE A 7 -3.40 67.70 -7.73
CA PHE A 7 -4.80 67.47 -7.40
C PHE A 7 -5.56 66.73 -8.53
N SER A 8 -5.25 67.07 -9.79
CA SER A 8 -5.77 66.35 -10.96
C SER A 8 -5.31 64.88 -10.98
N LEU A 9 -4.03 64.62 -10.68
CA LEU A 9 -3.48 63.26 -10.63
C LEU A 9 -4.12 62.39 -9.52
N PHE A 10 -4.42 63.00 -8.36
CA PHE A 10 -5.07 62.34 -7.23
C PHE A 10 -6.54 61.99 -7.49
N SER A 11 -7.23 62.83 -8.27
CA SER A 11 -8.61 62.60 -8.72
C SER A 11 -8.71 61.39 -9.66
N VAL A 12 -7.76 61.26 -10.60
CA VAL A 12 -7.73 60.11 -11.52
C VAL A 12 -7.42 58.80 -10.77
N PHE A 13 -6.50 58.83 -9.79
CA PHE A 13 -6.17 57.66 -8.95
C PHE A 13 -7.35 57.16 -8.11
N SER A 14 -8.27 58.04 -7.71
CA SER A 14 -9.46 57.68 -6.93
C SER A 14 -10.53 56.95 -7.77
N THR A 15 -10.56 57.16 -9.09
CA THR A 15 -11.52 56.50 -9.99
C THR A 15 -11.15 55.06 -10.36
N SER A 16 -9.97 54.57 -9.93
CA SER A 16 -9.52 53.18 -10.18
C SER A 16 -10.00 52.18 -9.12
N LEU A 17 -10.78 52.62 -8.12
CA LEU A 17 -11.40 51.74 -7.11
C LEU A 17 -12.75 51.20 -7.60
N SER A 18 -12.74 50.42 -8.68
CA SER A 18 -13.86 49.53 -9.00
C SER A 18 -13.82 48.33 -8.06
N GLY A 19 -14.31 48.54 -6.84
CA GLY A 19 -14.47 47.50 -5.84
C GLY A 19 -15.56 46.51 -6.23
N GLN A 20 -15.12 45.28 -6.49
CA GLN A 20 -15.85 44.02 -6.37
C GLN A 20 -17.16 43.93 -7.19
N TYR A 21 -17.05 43.33 -8.38
CA TYR A 21 -18.16 42.59 -8.96
C TYR A 21 -18.58 41.53 -7.94
N ALA A 22 -19.77 41.70 -7.35
CA ALA A 22 -20.39 40.64 -6.58
C ALA A 22 -20.76 39.54 -7.56
N ASP A 23 -19.87 38.55 -7.70
CA ASP A 23 -20.20 37.26 -8.31
C ASP A 23 -21.35 36.68 -7.50
N THR A 24 -22.58 36.94 -7.95
CA THR A 24 -23.80 36.36 -7.39
C THR A 24 -23.86 34.90 -7.82
N VAL A 25 -23.00 34.09 -7.23
CA VAL A 25 -22.98 32.65 -7.42
C VAL A 25 -24.33 32.13 -6.93
N SER A 26 -25.11 31.53 -7.82
CA SER A 26 -26.36 30.89 -7.42
C SER A 26 -26.08 29.72 -6.47
N LEU A 27 -27.02 29.38 -5.59
CA LEU A 27 -26.87 28.26 -4.66
C LEU A 27 -26.41 26.98 -5.38
N ILE A 28 -26.96 26.73 -6.56
CA ILE A 28 -26.66 25.58 -7.42
C ILE A 28 -25.21 25.62 -7.91
N GLN A 29 -24.73 26.76 -8.39
CA GLN A 29 -23.35 26.94 -8.82
C GLN A 29 -22.35 26.80 -7.66
N CYS A 30 -22.75 27.19 -6.45
CA CYS A 30 -21.94 26.97 -5.25
C CYS A 30 -21.83 25.48 -4.94
N PHE A 31 -22.94 24.74 -5.01
CA PHE A 31 -22.94 23.28 -4.82
C PHE A 31 -22.10 22.54 -5.88
N GLU A 32 -22.22 22.88 -7.16
CA GLU A 32 -21.42 22.26 -8.22
C GLU A 32 -19.92 22.51 -8.01
N LYS A 33 -19.53 23.76 -7.72
CA LYS A 33 -18.12 24.11 -7.46
C LYS A 33 -17.61 23.42 -6.19
N ALA A 34 -18.42 23.35 -5.15
CA ALA A 34 -18.09 22.66 -3.91
C ALA A 34 -17.89 21.16 -4.14
N GLU A 35 -18.71 20.52 -4.97
CA GLU A 35 -18.57 19.10 -5.33
C GLU A 35 -17.27 18.84 -6.10
N ILE A 36 -16.92 19.68 -7.08
CA ILE A 36 -15.70 19.51 -7.88
C ILE A 36 -14.43 19.70 -7.03
N ILE A 37 -14.41 20.71 -6.15
CA ILE A 37 -13.23 21.07 -5.36
C ILE A 37 -13.10 20.21 -4.09
N HIS A 38 -14.15 19.48 -3.70
CA HIS A 38 -14.14 18.71 -2.46
C HIS A 38 -12.98 17.70 -2.43
N PRO A 39 -12.13 17.67 -1.39
CA PRO A 39 -11.00 16.74 -1.31
C PRO A 39 -11.41 15.27 -1.36
N LEU A 40 -12.65 14.93 -0.99
CA LEU A 40 -13.19 13.56 -1.17
C LEU A 40 -13.29 13.14 -2.65
N ASN A 41 -13.55 14.05 -3.59
CA ASN A 41 -13.73 13.67 -4.99
C ASN A 41 -12.41 13.19 -5.62
N GLY A 42 -11.28 13.81 -5.27
CA GLY A 42 -9.95 13.34 -5.66
C GLY A 42 -9.54 12.00 -5.02
N GLN A 43 -10.12 11.64 -3.88
CA GLN A 43 -9.82 10.38 -3.19
C GLN A 43 -10.60 9.18 -3.75
N LYS A 44 -11.81 9.39 -4.30
CA LYS A 44 -12.62 8.34 -4.93
C LYS A 44 -11.86 7.46 -5.95
N PRO A 45 -11.13 8.00 -6.94
CA PRO A 45 -10.40 7.17 -7.90
C PRO A 45 -9.28 6.34 -7.24
N ILE A 46 -8.59 6.89 -6.22
CA ILE A 46 -7.57 6.17 -5.47
C ILE A 46 -8.20 5.00 -4.72
N TYR A 47 -9.36 5.19 -4.09
CA TYR A 47 -10.09 4.11 -3.42
C TYR A 47 -10.58 3.03 -4.39
N GLN A 48 -11.00 3.41 -5.60
CA GLN A 48 -11.35 2.46 -6.66
C GLN A 48 -10.13 1.60 -7.05
N GLU A 49 -8.99 2.23 -7.30
CA GLU A 49 -7.75 1.52 -7.65
C GLU A 49 -7.30 0.56 -6.53
N ILE A 50 -7.37 1.00 -5.27
CA ILE A 50 -7.09 0.15 -4.11
C ILE A 50 -8.05 -1.05 -4.06
N SER A 51 -9.34 -0.83 -4.31
CA SER A 51 -10.35 -1.90 -4.33
C SER A 51 -10.07 -2.92 -5.43
N ASP A 52 -9.69 -2.46 -6.62
CA ASP A 52 -9.39 -3.30 -7.77
C ASP A 52 -8.11 -4.11 -7.55
N LYS A 53 -7.04 -3.46 -7.06
CA LYS A 53 -5.79 -4.13 -6.65
C LYS A 53 -6.05 -5.19 -5.57
N ARG A 54 -6.88 -4.88 -4.57
CA ARG A 54 -7.27 -5.84 -3.52
C ARG A 54 -8.04 -7.03 -4.08
N THR A 55 -8.93 -6.78 -5.04
CA THR A 55 -9.74 -7.83 -5.68
C THR A 55 -8.86 -8.74 -6.55
N SER A 56 -7.91 -8.16 -7.30
CA SER A 56 -6.92 -8.88 -8.09
C SER A 56 -5.98 -9.71 -7.20
N ASN A 57 -5.50 -9.16 -6.09
CA ASN A 57 -4.68 -9.90 -5.13
C ASN A 57 -5.44 -11.09 -4.51
N LEU A 58 -6.75 -10.97 -4.27
CA LEU A 58 -7.56 -12.09 -3.80
C LEU A 58 -7.68 -13.21 -4.86
N SER A 59 -7.73 -12.90 -6.15
CA SER A 59 -7.65 -13.94 -7.20
C SER A 59 -6.26 -14.57 -7.30
N LYS A 60 -5.20 -13.79 -7.11
CA LYS A 60 -3.82 -14.29 -7.10
C LYS A 60 -3.54 -15.23 -5.94
N ALA A 61 -4.35 -15.22 -4.88
CA ALA A 61 -4.23 -16.15 -3.75
C ALA A 61 -4.52 -17.63 -4.10
N TRP A 62 -5.00 -17.92 -5.32
CA TRP A 62 -5.12 -19.28 -5.88
C TRP A 62 -3.88 -19.72 -6.66
N LEU A 63 -2.97 -18.78 -6.98
CA LEU A 63 -1.74 -19.09 -7.68
C LEU A 63 -0.73 -19.71 -6.70
N PRO A 64 0.19 -20.55 -7.20
CA PRO A 64 1.31 -21.02 -6.41
C PRO A 64 2.20 -19.85 -5.97
N SER A 65 2.60 -19.87 -4.71
CA SER A 65 3.62 -18.98 -4.14
C SER A 65 4.96 -19.72 -4.11
N PHE A 66 6.03 -19.02 -4.50
CA PHE A 66 7.40 -19.54 -4.49
C PHE A 66 8.20 -18.77 -3.44
N ASN A 67 8.84 -19.47 -2.52
CA ASN A 67 9.77 -18.89 -1.54
C ASN A 67 11.14 -19.54 -1.69
N LEU A 68 12.20 -18.74 -1.75
CA LEU A 68 13.57 -19.21 -1.73
C LEU A 68 14.17 -18.83 -0.38
N GLU A 69 14.63 -19.81 0.37
CA GLU A 69 15.12 -19.64 1.73
C GLU A 69 16.53 -20.20 1.86
N GLY A 70 17.38 -19.47 2.56
CA GLY A 70 18.78 -19.83 2.82
C GLY A 70 19.12 -19.58 4.28
N GLN A 71 19.79 -20.52 4.92
CA GLN A 71 20.24 -20.44 6.31
C GLN A 71 21.69 -20.92 6.39
N ALA A 72 22.54 -20.10 7.00
CA ALA A 72 23.88 -20.49 7.42
C ALA A 72 23.92 -20.49 8.95
N THR A 73 24.47 -21.52 9.56
CA THR A 73 24.55 -21.64 11.02
C THR A 73 25.91 -22.19 11.38
N TYR A 74 26.54 -21.56 12.36
CA TYR A 74 27.79 -22.02 12.97
C TYR A 74 27.49 -22.51 14.39
N GLN A 75 27.85 -23.75 14.70
CA GLN A 75 27.66 -24.36 16.01
C GLN A 75 29.02 -24.63 16.66
N SER A 76 29.30 -23.95 17.77
CA SER A 76 30.56 -24.09 18.52
C SER A 76 30.66 -25.44 19.23
N ASP A 77 29.60 -25.88 19.89
CA ASP A 77 29.53 -27.17 20.58
C ASP A 77 28.90 -28.22 19.67
N VAL A 78 29.76 -28.99 19.00
CA VAL A 78 29.36 -30.15 18.18
C VAL A 78 29.64 -31.42 18.97
N VAL A 79 28.64 -32.30 19.04
CA VAL A 79 28.75 -33.58 19.74
C VAL A 79 29.60 -34.54 18.91
N GLU A 80 30.76 -34.91 19.42
CA GLU A 80 31.57 -36.00 18.87
C GLU A 80 31.03 -37.33 19.40
N VAL A 81 30.61 -38.22 18.48
CA VAL A 81 30.11 -39.54 18.86
C VAL A 81 31.21 -40.57 18.61
N ASP A 82 31.81 -41.05 19.70
CA ASP A 82 32.80 -42.11 19.67
C ASP A 82 32.14 -43.50 19.63
N PHE A 83 32.00 -44.07 18.43
CA PHE A 83 31.52 -45.43 18.23
C PHE A 83 32.55 -46.51 18.58
N SER A 84 33.81 -46.10 18.83
CA SER A 84 34.92 -46.96 19.25
C SER A 84 34.65 -47.74 20.54
N LYS A 85 33.78 -47.23 21.44
CA LYS A 85 33.34 -47.93 22.66
C LYS A 85 32.30 -49.03 22.41
N PHE A 86 31.59 -49.01 21.29
CA PHE A 86 30.50 -49.95 21.01
C PHE A 86 30.85 -51.00 19.93
N MET A 87 31.80 -50.72 19.02
CA MET A 87 32.27 -51.67 18.01
C MET A 87 33.81 -51.68 17.92
N PRO A 88 34.51 -52.60 18.61
CA PRO A 88 35.97 -52.59 18.72
C PRO A 88 36.73 -52.94 17.44
N GLN A 89 36.06 -53.43 16.38
CA GLN A 89 36.70 -53.81 15.11
C GLN A 89 36.67 -52.72 14.03
N GLN A 90 35.98 -51.60 14.27
CA GLN A 90 35.86 -50.52 13.29
C GLN A 90 35.95 -49.16 14.01
N SER A 91 37.15 -48.55 13.98
CA SER A 91 37.38 -47.22 14.52
C SER A 91 36.85 -46.15 13.56
N PHE A 92 35.54 -45.95 13.56
CA PHE A 92 34.92 -44.80 12.91
C PHE A 92 34.58 -43.76 13.98
N SER A 93 35.29 -42.64 13.97
CA SER A 93 34.89 -41.43 14.69
C SER A 93 34.18 -40.51 13.69
N PHE A 94 33.01 -40.00 14.07
CA PHE A 94 32.21 -39.12 13.21
C PHE A 94 32.12 -37.74 13.88
N THR A 95 32.95 -36.82 13.43
CA THR A 95 32.87 -35.40 13.81
C THR A 95 31.88 -34.72 12.87
N SER A 96 30.80 -34.15 13.42
CA SER A 96 29.89 -33.34 12.61
C SER A 96 30.56 -31.99 12.26
N PRO A 97 30.33 -31.43 11.06
CA PRO A 97 30.81 -30.09 10.72
C PRO A 97 30.24 -29.02 11.67
N HIS A 98 31.05 -28.04 12.04
CA HIS A 98 30.63 -26.86 12.80
C HIS A 98 29.72 -25.92 11.98
N ASP A 99 29.85 -25.98 10.65
CA ASP A 99 29.10 -25.13 9.74
C ASP A 99 27.96 -25.92 9.10
N GLN A 100 26.76 -25.37 9.13
CA GLN A 100 25.58 -25.90 8.46
C GLN A 100 25.02 -24.86 7.51
N TYR A 101 24.86 -25.26 6.25
CA TYR A 101 24.24 -24.44 5.21
C TYR A 101 22.99 -25.16 4.70
N LYS A 102 21.86 -24.48 4.69
CA LYS A 102 20.59 -24.97 4.16
C LYS A 102 20.09 -23.99 3.12
N ILE A 103 19.77 -24.48 1.93
CA ILE A 103 19.13 -23.69 0.88
C ILE A 103 17.96 -24.53 0.39
N TYR A 104 16.76 -23.96 0.38
CA TYR A 104 15.56 -24.65 -0.05
C TYR A 104 14.60 -23.72 -0.76
N LEU A 105 13.85 -24.29 -1.70
CA LEU A 105 12.82 -23.60 -2.45
C LEU A 105 11.47 -24.25 -2.11
N SER A 106 10.57 -23.46 -1.54
CA SER A 106 9.25 -23.88 -1.11
C SER A 106 8.20 -23.41 -2.12
N LEU A 107 7.42 -24.36 -2.64
CA LEU A 107 6.26 -24.11 -3.51
C LEU A 107 4.98 -24.39 -2.75
N GLU A 108 4.17 -23.36 -2.49
CA GLU A 108 2.89 -23.50 -1.79
C GLU A 108 1.73 -23.11 -2.71
N GLN A 109 0.79 -24.04 -2.94
CA GLN A 109 -0.41 -23.75 -3.71
C GLN A 109 -1.67 -24.13 -2.93
N LYS A 110 -2.62 -23.19 -2.86
CA LYS A 110 -3.92 -23.44 -2.27
C LYS A 110 -4.80 -24.26 -3.22
N ILE A 111 -5.11 -25.50 -2.83
CA ILE A 111 -5.97 -26.41 -3.60
C ILE A 111 -7.46 -26.22 -3.33
N TYR A 112 -7.85 -25.92 -2.09
CA TYR A 112 -9.24 -25.75 -1.69
C TYR A 112 -9.35 -24.81 -0.48
N ASP A 113 -10.37 -23.96 -0.47
CA ASP A 113 -10.55 -22.92 0.54
C ASP A 113 -11.97 -22.83 1.13
N GLY A 114 -12.87 -23.77 0.77
CA GLY A 114 -14.25 -23.77 1.24
C GLY A 114 -15.09 -22.55 0.83
N GLY A 115 -14.65 -21.75 -0.15
CA GLY A 115 -15.33 -20.52 -0.56
C GLY A 115 -14.90 -19.28 0.22
N LEU A 116 -13.86 -19.36 1.06
CA LEU A 116 -13.34 -18.22 1.84
C LEU A 116 -12.98 -17.01 0.96
N ILE A 117 -12.29 -17.22 -0.16
CA ILE A 117 -11.90 -16.16 -1.10
C ILE A 117 -13.13 -15.51 -1.73
N LYS A 118 -14.15 -16.31 -2.09
CA LYS A 118 -15.42 -15.81 -2.62
C LYS A 118 -16.13 -14.92 -1.61
N THR A 119 -16.22 -15.35 -0.35
CA THR A 119 -16.85 -14.58 0.73
C THR A 119 -16.07 -13.30 1.04
N LYS A 120 -14.72 -13.38 1.13
CA LYS A 120 -13.85 -12.20 1.32
C LYS A 120 -14.02 -11.18 0.19
N LYS A 121 -14.11 -11.63 -1.07
CA LYS A 121 -14.35 -10.77 -2.23
C LYS A 121 -15.73 -10.10 -2.15
N ARG A 122 -16.78 -10.85 -1.76
CA ARG A 122 -18.14 -10.31 -1.57
C ARG A 122 -18.17 -9.25 -0.47
N LEU A 123 -17.57 -9.52 0.69
CA LEU A 123 -17.51 -8.58 1.81
C LEU A 123 -16.78 -7.28 1.44
N LYS A 124 -15.61 -7.37 0.78
CA LYS A 124 -14.89 -6.18 0.33
C LYS A 124 -15.68 -5.36 -0.69
N LYS A 125 -16.35 -6.01 -1.65
CA LYS A 125 -17.18 -5.33 -2.66
C LYS A 125 -18.42 -4.66 -2.04
N LEU A 126 -19.00 -5.26 -1.00
CA LEU A 126 -20.10 -4.66 -0.25
C LEU A 126 -19.63 -3.46 0.56
N GLY A 127 -18.53 -3.58 1.31
CA GLY A 127 -17.94 -2.47 2.06
C GLY A 127 -17.59 -1.27 1.17
N PHE A 128 -16.99 -1.52 -0.01
CA PHE A 128 -16.71 -0.47 -0.98
C PHE A 128 -17.98 0.23 -1.47
N ARG A 129 -19.04 -0.52 -1.78
CA ARG A 129 -20.33 0.06 -2.21
C ARG A 129 -20.98 0.93 -1.14
N LEU A 130 -20.87 0.55 0.13
CA LEU A 130 -21.41 1.36 1.24
C LEU A 130 -20.69 2.71 1.39
N ILE A 131 -19.39 2.74 1.15
CA ILE A 131 -18.58 3.97 1.23
C ILE A 131 -18.84 4.87 0.02
N ASN A 132 -19.02 4.29 -1.18
CA ASN A 132 -19.23 5.05 -2.41
C ASN A 132 -20.66 5.58 -2.57
N ASN A 133 -21.64 5.03 -1.84
CA ASN A 133 -23.05 5.44 -1.91
C ASN A 133 -23.46 6.37 -0.75
N ARG A 134 -22.49 6.90 -0.01
CA ARG A 134 -22.66 7.90 1.04
C ARG A 134 -21.93 9.16 0.61
#